data_AF-L2GM57-F1
#
_entry.id   AF-L2GM57-F1
#
_cell.length_a   1.000
_cell.length_b   1.000
_cell.length_c   1.000
_cell.angle_alpha   90.00
_cell.angle_beta   90.00
_cell.angle_gamma   90.00
#
_symmetry.space_group_name_H-M   'P 1'
#
loop_
_entity.id
_entity.type
_entity.pdbx_description
1 polymer ?
#
loop_
_entity_poly.entity_id
_entity_poly.type
_entity_poly.pdbx_seq_one_letter_code
_entity_poly.pdbx_strand_id
1 'polypeptide(L)'
;MNSSDLSKITTLLLTGVGLTEIPCLSELTGLEYMCLDNNRIEHISLQNYFDDKTRKYKPMIGLRHLDLYGNPISKVNISITKVFTNKSILISMDKTRLRYPFSNMKKKLDKVDIELIEKDLESENESDVKS
;
A
#
# COMPACT_ATOMS: atom_id res chain seq x y z
N MET A 1 6.39 5.63 32.17
CA MET A 1 7.02 6.02 30.90
C MET A 1 5.91 6.52 29.99
N ASN A 2 5.98 7.76 29.52
CA ASN A 2 4.94 8.34 28.66
C ASN A 2 4.81 7.50 27.40
N SER A 3 3.64 6.92 27.15
CA SER A 3 3.32 6.34 25.84
C SER A 3 3.31 7.49 24.83
N SER A 4 4.35 7.57 24.00
CA SER A 4 4.38 8.52 22.90
C SER A 4 3.14 8.28 22.03
N ASP A 5 2.25 9.26 21.99
CA ASP A 5 1.06 9.21 21.16
C ASP A 5 1.48 9.26 19.68
N LEU A 6 1.57 8.08 19.07
CA LEU A 6 2.00 7.90 17.69
C LEU A 6 1.00 8.50 16.69
N SER A 7 -0.22 8.83 17.12
CA SER A 7 -1.22 9.50 16.27
C SER A 7 -0.77 10.89 15.81
N LYS A 8 0.22 11.49 16.48
CA LYS A 8 0.77 12.80 16.10
C LYS A 8 1.78 12.74 14.95
N ILE A 9 2.22 11.54 14.56
CA ILE A 9 3.16 11.39 13.43
C ILE A 9 2.38 11.56 12.14
N THR A 10 2.64 12.67 11.43
CA THR A 10 2.00 12.99 10.15
C THR A 10 2.88 12.68 8.95
N THR A 11 4.19 12.55 9.16
CA THR A 11 5.19 12.34 8.11
C THR A 11 6.18 11.26 8.53
N LEU A 12 6.45 10.32 7.63
CA LEU A 12 7.46 9.28 7.79
C LEU A 12 8.36 9.23 6.54
N LEU A 13 9.67 9.28 6.76
CA LEU A 13 10.68 9.22 5.71
C LEU A 13 11.58 8.00 5.95
N LEU A 14 11.56 7.03 5.04
CA LEU A 14 12.37 5.82 5.05
C LEU A 14 13.11 5.67 3.72
N THR A 15 13.83 6.71 3.32
CA THR A 15 14.57 6.76 2.05
C THR A 15 15.80 5.86 2.09
N GLY A 16 15.97 4.98 1.08
CA GLY A 16 17.25 4.30 0.88
C GLY A 16 17.64 3.27 1.96
N VAL A 17 16.71 2.84 2.80
CA VAL A 17 17.01 1.95 3.94
C VAL A 17 16.98 0.46 3.57
N GLY A 18 16.73 0.14 2.31
CA GLY A 18 16.74 -1.24 1.80
C GLY A 18 15.46 -2.02 2.07
N LEU A 19 14.32 -1.35 2.25
CA LEU A 19 13.02 -2.01 2.36
C LEU A 19 12.73 -2.86 1.12
N THR A 20 12.29 -4.09 1.31
CA THR A 20 11.80 -4.97 0.24
C THR A 20 10.28 -5.02 0.17
N GLU A 21 9.61 -4.51 1.21
CA GLU A 21 8.15 -4.44 1.34
C GLU A 21 7.71 -3.14 2.03
N ILE A 22 6.43 -2.79 1.88
CA ILE A 22 5.85 -1.65 2.58
C ILE A 22 5.51 -2.08 4.02
N PRO A 23 6.04 -1.40 5.05
CA PRO A 23 5.74 -1.76 6.43
C PRO A 23 4.26 -1.57 6.77
N CYS A 24 3.72 -2.41 7.65
CA CYS A 24 2.38 -2.24 8.18
C CYS A 24 2.35 -1.13 9.23
N LEU A 25 1.74 0.01 8.89
CA LEU A 25 1.70 1.23 9.69
C LEU A 25 0.27 1.68 9.97
N SER A 26 -0.69 0.75 9.97
CA SER A 26 -2.11 1.04 10.18
C SER A 26 -2.41 1.72 11.53
N GLU A 27 -1.54 1.52 12.52
CA GLU A 27 -1.66 2.13 13.84
C GLU A 27 -1.24 3.62 13.85
N LEU A 28 -0.51 4.09 12.81
CA LEU A 28 -0.16 5.50 12.62
C LEU A 28 -1.33 6.24 11.96
N THR A 29 -2.45 6.36 12.68
CA THR A 29 -3.72 6.88 12.14
C THR A 29 -3.65 8.34 11.67
N GLY A 30 -2.70 9.13 12.19
CA GLY A 30 -2.43 10.49 11.76
C GLY A 30 -1.45 10.65 10.59
N LEU A 31 -0.89 9.55 10.07
CA LEU A 31 0.10 9.61 9.00
C LEU A 31 -0.53 10.10 7.69
N GLU A 32 -0.04 11.22 7.18
CA GLU A 32 -0.52 11.83 5.93
C GLU A 32 0.46 11.66 4.77
N TYR A 33 1.77 11.60 5.07
CA TYR A 33 2.83 11.49 4.08
C TYR A 33 3.81 10.38 4.43
N MET A 34 4.08 9.49 3.48
CA MET A 34 5.05 8.40 3.60
C MET A 34 5.98 8.41 2.39
N CYS A 35 7.29 8.56 2.65
CA CYS A 35 8.33 8.49 1.63
C CYS A 35 9.13 7.20 1.80
N LEU A 36 9.02 6.30 0.83
CA LEU A 36 9.75 5.03 0.76
C LEU A 36 10.64 5.00 -0.48
N ASP A 37 11.11 6.16 -0.93
CA ASP A 37 11.91 6.27 -2.13
C ASP A 37 13.28 5.58 -2.01
N ASN A 38 13.84 5.19 -3.16
CA ASN A 38 15.16 4.57 -3.29
C ASN A 38 15.32 3.28 -2.46
N ASN A 39 14.24 2.52 -2.26
CA ASN A 39 14.30 1.20 -1.61
C ASN A 39 14.34 0.07 -2.66
N ARG A 40 14.09 -1.17 -2.23
CA ARG A 40 14.14 -2.39 -3.04
C ARG A 40 12.76 -3.05 -3.15
N ILE A 41 11.69 -2.25 -3.12
CA ILE A 41 10.33 -2.76 -3.20
C ILE A 41 10.06 -3.17 -4.64
N GLU A 42 10.01 -4.47 -4.90
CA GLU A 42 9.71 -5.01 -6.23
C GLU A 42 8.20 -5.22 -6.43
N HIS A 43 7.49 -5.56 -5.36
CA HIS A 43 6.08 -5.89 -5.38
C HIS A 43 5.31 -5.07 -4.34
N ILE A 44 4.32 -4.28 -4.78
CA ILE A 44 3.39 -3.60 -3.87
C ILE A 44 2.32 -4.60 -3.45
N SER A 45 2.52 -5.23 -2.30
CA SER A 45 1.55 -6.11 -1.66
C SER A 45 1.28 -5.61 -0.25
N LEU A 46 0.00 -5.57 0.16
CA LEU A 46 -0.41 -5.07 1.47
C LEU A 46 -1.05 -6.17 2.33
N GLN A 47 -0.62 -7.43 2.16
CA GLN A 47 -1.16 -8.55 2.95
C GLN A 47 -0.93 -8.36 4.46
N ASN A 48 0.17 -7.70 4.85
CA ASN A 48 0.42 -7.37 6.26
C ASN A 48 -0.61 -6.40 6.87
N TYR A 49 -1.49 -5.80 6.06
CA TYR A 49 -2.63 -4.99 6.51
C TYR A 49 -3.92 -5.80 6.69
N PHE A 50 -3.97 -7.06 6.23
CA PHE A 50 -5.14 -7.92 6.40
C PHE A 50 -5.22 -8.40 7.85
N ASP A 51 -6.39 -8.26 8.46
CA ASP A 51 -6.69 -8.77 9.79
C ASP A 51 -7.55 -10.03 9.67
N ASP A 52 -6.95 -11.19 9.96
CA ASP A 52 -7.60 -12.50 9.87
C ASP A 52 -8.84 -12.62 10.76
N LYS A 53 -8.87 -11.94 11.91
CA LYS A 53 -9.99 -12.02 12.86
C LYS A 53 -11.20 -11.28 12.34
N THR A 54 -10.98 -10.13 11.69
CA THR A 54 -12.05 -9.31 11.14
C THR A 54 -12.34 -9.61 9.67
N ARG A 55 -11.47 -10.40 9.02
CA ARG A 55 -11.47 -10.68 7.58
C ARG A 55 -11.51 -9.41 6.74
N LYS A 56 -10.75 -8.39 7.17
CA LYS A 56 -10.72 -7.05 6.55
C LYS A 56 -9.31 -6.49 6.56
N TYR A 57 -8.99 -5.68 5.55
CA TYR A 57 -7.81 -4.83 5.57
C TYR A 57 -7.99 -3.67 6.56
N LYS A 58 -6.93 -3.35 7.29
CA LYS A 58 -6.84 -2.14 8.11
C LYS A 58 -6.56 -0.93 7.19
N PRO A 59 -7.47 0.03 7.07
CA PRO A 59 -7.30 1.15 6.15
C PRO A 59 -6.34 2.21 6.71
N MET A 60 -5.51 2.78 5.84
CA MET A 60 -4.72 3.99 6.13
C MET A 60 -5.52 5.23 5.73
N ILE A 61 -6.53 5.56 6.53
CA ILE A 61 -7.50 6.63 6.22
C ILE A 61 -6.88 8.02 6.14
N GLY A 62 -5.77 8.27 6.86
CA GLY A 62 -5.06 9.55 6.89
C GLY A 62 -4.12 9.76 5.71
N LEU A 63 -3.65 8.70 5.06
CA LEU A 63 -2.55 8.79 4.10
C LEU A 63 -2.98 9.51 2.82
N ARG A 64 -2.30 10.62 2.50
CA ARG A 64 -2.55 11.45 1.32
C ARG A 64 -1.45 11.30 0.28
N HIS A 65 -0.26 10.88 0.68
CA HIS A 65 0.86 10.70 -0.22
C HIS A 65 1.70 9.49 0.16
N LEU A 66 2.00 8.68 -0.85
CA LEU A 66 2.98 7.61 -0.79
C LEU A 66 3.96 7.79 -1.94
N ASP A 67 5.21 8.08 -1.61
CA ASP A 67 6.31 8.14 -2.58
C ASP A 67 7.07 6.81 -2.61
N LEU A 68 7.15 6.20 -3.79
CA LEU A 68 7.86 4.95 -4.07
C LEU A 68 8.87 5.14 -5.21
N TYR A 69 9.26 6.37 -5.53
CA TYR A 69 10.28 6.63 -6.55
C TYR A 69 11.58 5.86 -6.27
N GLY A 70 12.30 5.42 -7.29
CA GLY A 70 13.55 4.68 -7.16
C GLY A 70 13.40 3.25 -6.61
N ASN A 71 12.18 2.69 -6.61
CA ASN A 71 11.96 1.29 -6.31
C ASN A 71 11.77 0.47 -7.59
N PRO A 72 12.32 -0.76 -7.68
CA PRO A 72 12.21 -1.64 -8.85
C PRO A 72 10.83 -2.31 -8.98
N ILE A 73 9.75 -1.53 -8.90
CA ILE A 73 8.38 -2.04 -8.87
C ILE A 73 8.01 -2.65 -10.22
N SER A 74 7.68 -3.93 -10.20
CA SER A 74 7.18 -4.70 -11.35
C SER A 74 5.75 -5.21 -11.15
N LYS A 75 5.25 -5.25 -9.90
CA LYS A 75 3.92 -5.76 -9.57
C LYS A 75 3.18 -4.90 -8.55
N VAL A 76 1.88 -4.77 -8.72
CA VAL A 76 0.98 -4.10 -7.76
C VAL A 76 -0.22 -5.00 -7.50
N ASN A 77 -0.51 -5.26 -6.23
CA ASN A 77 -1.68 -6.03 -5.83
C ASN A 77 -2.92 -5.14 -5.67
N ILE A 78 -4.11 -5.69 -5.95
CA ILE A 78 -5.39 -4.97 -5.84
C ILE A 78 -5.71 -4.50 -4.40
N SER A 79 -5.07 -5.08 -3.38
CA SER A 79 -5.17 -4.68 -1.96
C SER A 79 -4.90 -3.20 -1.70
N ILE A 80 -4.19 -2.49 -2.57
CA ILE A 80 -4.04 -1.02 -2.45
C ILE A 80 -5.38 -0.28 -2.42
N THR A 81 -6.42 -0.83 -3.05
CA THR A 81 -7.77 -0.25 -3.09
C THR A 81 -8.51 -0.41 -1.77
N LYS A 82 -8.10 -1.39 -0.94
CA LYS A 82 -8.67 -1.69 0.38
C LYS A 82 -7.97 -0.92 1.50
N VAL A 83 -6.66 -0.73 1.36
CA VAL A 83 -5.84 -0.04 2.37
C VAL A 83 -5.84 1.48 2.17
N PHE A 84 -5.63 1.97 0.95
CA PHE A 84 -5.52 3.40 0.68
C PHE A 84 -6.86 4.00 0.27
N THR A 85 -7.71 4.27 1.25
CA THR A 85 -9.10 4.71 1.04
C THR A 85 -9.29 6.23 1.08
N ASN A 86 -8.23 7.00 1.40
CA ASN A 86 -8.29 8.46 1.40
C ASN A 86 -8.52 9.00 -0.02
N LYS A 87 -9.51 9.88 -0.18
CA LYS A 87 -9.89 10.44 -1.49
C LYS A 87 -8.81 11.32 -2.13
N SER A 88 -7.85 11.80 -1.34
CA SER A 88 -6.72 12.62 -1.80
C SER A 88 -5.45 11.83 -2.05
N ILE A 89 -5.44 10.50 -1.83
CA ILE A 89 -4.22 9.69 -1.95
C ILE A 89 -3.60 9.84 -3.34
N LEU A 90 -2.29 10.09 -3.35
CA LEU A 90 -1.40 10.00 -4.48
C LEU A 90 -0.32 8.97 -4.17
N ILE A 91 -0.22 7.93 -4.99
CA ILE A 91 0.88 6.95 -4.96
C ILE A 91 1.77 7.24 -6.17
N SER A 92 3.01 7.64 -5.91
CA SER A 92 3.99 8.00 -6.94
C SER A 92 5.00 6.87 -7.13
N MET A 93 5.23 6.49 -8.39
CA MET A 93 6.27 5.56 -8.83
C MET A 93 7.03 6.21 -10.00
N ASP A 94 8.16 5.65 -10.41
CA ASP A 94 9.05 6.24 -11.44
C ASP A 94 8.33 6.62 -12.73
N LYS A 95 7.50 5.71 -13.23
CA LYS A 95 6.89 5.82 -14.56
C LYS A 95 5.41 6.17 -14.53
N THR A 96 4.76 6.07 -13.37
CA THR A 96 3.31 6.26 -13.28
C THR A 96 2.88 6.73 -11.89
N ARG A 97 1.64 7.22 -11.81
CA ARG A 97 1.04 7.68 -10.56
C ARG A 97 -0.38 7.17 -10.43
N LEU A 98 -0.70 6.59 -9.28
CA LEU A 98 -2.06 6.15 -8.95
C LEU A 98 -2.70 7.17 -8.03
N ARG A 99 -4.00 7.40 -8.23
CA ARG A 99 -4.81 8.32 -7.40
C ARG A 99 -6.17 7.70 -7.18
N TYR A 100 -6.80 8.04 -6.06
CA TYR A 100 -8.21 7.73 -5.85
C TYR A 100 -9.09 8.57 -6.82
N PRO A 101 -10.21 8.02 -7.35
CA PRO A 101 -10.55 6.60 -7.33
C PRO A 101 -9.63 5.82 -8.28
N PHE A 102 -9.18 4.63 -7.86
CA PHE A 102 -8.24 3.77 -8.62
C PHE A 102 -8.86 3.14 -9.90
N SER A 103 -9.91 3.73 -10.47
CA SER A 103 -10.68 3.21 -11.61
C SER A 103 -9.83 2.97 -12.86
N ASN A 104 -8.83 3.82 -13.09
CA ASN A 104 -7.93 3.72 -14.24
C ASN A 104 -6.59 3.05 -13.91
N MET A 105 -6.47 2.39 -12.75
CA MET A 105 -5.21 1.82 -12.28
C MET A 105 -4.62 0.81 -13.28
N LYS A 106 -5.40 -0.19 -13.70
CA LYS A 106 -4.94 -1.23 -14.64
C LYS A 106 -4.30 -0.63 -15.89
N LYS A 107 -5.04 0.23 -16.60
CA LYS A 107 -4.54 0.98 -17.77
C LYS A 107 -3.27 1.80 -17.50
N LYS A 108 -3.11 2.36 -16.30
CA LYS A 108 -1.91 3.14 -15.94
C LYS A 108 -0.70 2.27 -15.65
N LEU A 109 -0.91 1.07 -15.10
CA LEU A 109 0.12 0.08 -14.82
C LEU A 109 0.57 -0.62 -16.10
N ASP A 110 -0.39 -1.03 -16.95
CA ASP A 110 -0.11 -1.66 -18.25
C ASP A 110 0.77 -0.77 -19.15
N LYS A 111 0.57 0.55 -19.11
CA LYS A 111 1.36 1.53 -19.87
C LYS A 111 2.84 1.60 -19.50
N VAL A 112 3.21 1.06 -18.35
CA VAL A 112 4.55 1.14 -17.79
C VAL A 112 5.10 -0.23 -17.40
N ASP A 113 4.48 -1.29 -17.95
CA ASP A 113 4.86 -2.69 -17.77
C ASP A 113 4.86 -3.13 -16.30
N ILE A 114 3.91 -2.63 -15.51
CA ILE A 114 3.68 -3.10 -14.13
C ILE A 114 2.47 -4.04 -14.13
N GLU A 115 2.64 -5.25 -13.60
CA GLU A 115 1.59 -6.25 -13.51
C GLU A 115 0.60 -5.92 -12.38
N LEU A 116 -0.71 -5.91 -12.69
CA LEU A 116 -1.76 -5.85 -11.66
C LEU A 116 -2.13 -7.27 -11.22
N ILE A 117 -1.93 -7.57 -9.94
CA ILE A 117 -2.30 -8.84 -9.31
C ILE A 117 -3.69 -8.70 -8.69
N GLU A 118 -4.68 -9.36 -9.29
CA GLU A 118 -6.09 -9.31 -8.84
C GLU A 118 -6.42 -10.31 -7.72
N LYS A 119 -5.54 -11.28 -7.43
CA LYS A 119 -5.72 -12.26 -6.34
C LYS A 119 -5.22 -11.70 -5.01
N ASP A 120 -5.99 -11.89 -3.95
CA ASP A 120 -5.59 -11.69 -2.55
C ASP A 120 -5.96 -12.91 -1.69
N LEU A 121 -5.50 -12.95 -0.42
CA LEU A 121 -5.79 -14.04 0.52
C LEU A 121 -7.30 -14.23 0.80
N GLU A 122 -8.17 -13.26 0.47
CA GLU A 122 -9.63 -13.48 0.52
C GLU A 122 -10.03 -14.60 -0.46
N SER A 123 -9.37 -14.67 -1.62
CA SER A 123 -9.69 -15.61 -2.70
C SER A 123 -9.17 -17.05 -2.51
N GLU A 124 -8.22 -17.29 -1.60
CA GLU A 124 -7.69 -18.65 -1.34
C GLU A 124 -8.59 -19.45 -0.37
N ASN A 125 -9.27 -18.77 0.55
CA ASN A 125 -10.12 -19.44 1.56
C ASN A 125 -11.54 -19.78 1.05
N GLU A 126 -11.97 -19.25 -0.10
CA GLU A 126 -13.26 -19.62 -0.70
C GLU A 126 -13.19 -20.93 -1.49
N SER A 127 -12.00 -21.39 -1.90
CA SER A 127 -11.84 -22.70 -2.58
C SER A 127 -11.88 -23.91 -1.65
N ASP A 128 -11.70 -23.73 -0.34
CA ASP A 128 -11.58 -24.84 0.63
C ASP A 128 -12.86 -25.15 1.43
N VAL A 129 -14.02 -24.54 1.07
CA VAL A 129 -15.32 -24.79 1.74
C VAL A 129 -16.29 -25.59 0.86
N LYS A 130 -15.78 -26.32 -0.14
CA LYS A 130 -16.56 -27.30 -0.90
C LYS A 130 -15.86 -28.65 -0.93
N SER A 131 -16.02 -29.42 0.14
CA SER A 131 -15.82 -30.87 0.16
C SER A 131 -16.71 -31.50 1.22
#